data_AF-A0A259GYX4-F1
#
_entry.id   AF-A0A259GYX4-F1
#
_cell.length_a   1.000
_cell.length_b   1.000
_cell.length_c   1.000
_cell.angle_alpha   90.00
_cell.angle_beta   90.00
_cell.angle_gamma   90.00
#
_symmetry.space_group_name_H-M   'P 1'
#
loop_
_entity.id
_entity.type
_entity.pdbx_description
1 polymer ?
#
loop_
_entity_poly.entity_id
_entity_poly.type
_entity_poly.pdbx_seq_one_letter_code
_entity_poly.pdbx_strand_id
1 'polypeptide(L)' 'MKIVAIVSQKGGAGKTTLAVHLAARAAHDGRQAVIVDLDPQATASSWGDWRGGDNPLVV' A
#
# COMPACT_ATOMS: atom_id res chain seq x y z
N MET A 1 -1.29 14.80 -9.14
CA MET A 1 -1.47 13.85 -8.03
C MET A 1 -2.69 12.98 -8.32
N LYS A 2 -2.60 11.65 -8.20
CA LYS A 2 -3.73 10.72 -8.38
C LYS A 2 -3.97 9.98 -7.05
N ILE A 3 -5.23 9.85 -6.65
CA ILE A 3 -5.62 9.15 -5.42
C ILE A 3 -6.49 7.96 -5.81
N VAL A 4 -6.19 6.78 -5.26
CA VAL A 4 -6.95 5.55 -5.48
C VAL A 4 -7.31 4.97 -4.12
N ALA A 5 -8.60 4.79 -3.85
CA ALA A 5 -9.08 4.13 -2.64
C ALA A 5 -9.47 2.68 -2.96
N ILE A 6 -8.93 1.73 -2.21
CA ILE A 6 -9.26 0.30 -2.35
C ILE A 6 -10.15 -0.11 -1.18
N VAL A 7 -11.45 -0.24 -1.45
CA VAL A 7 -12.48 -0.41 -0.41
C VAL A 7 -13.24 -1.70 -0.63
N SER A 8 -13.45 -2.46 0.45
CA SER A 8 -14.29 -3.65 0.48
C SER A 8 -14.63 -4.01 1.93
N GLN A 9 -15.90 -4.35 2.16
CA GLN A 9 -16.41 -4.78 3.47
C GLN A 9 -15.97 -6.20 3.85
N LYS A 10 -15.55 -7.02 2.87
CA LYS A 10 -15.14 -8.40 3.11
C LYS A 10 -13.68 -8.46 3.55
N GLY A 11 -13.43 -9.08 4.71
CA GLY A 11 -12.10 -9.54 5.11
C GLY A 11 -11.58 -10.59 4.13
N GLY A 12 -10.32 -10.46 3.72
CA GLY A 12 -9.70 -11.36 2.73
C GLY A 12 -9.98 -11.01 1.26
N ALA A 13 -10.63 -9.88 0.96
CA ALA A 13 -10.92 -9.45 -0.42
C ALA A 13 -9.70 -8.91 -1.21
N GLY A 14 -8.48 -9.02 -0.66
CA GLY A 14 -7.24 -8.59 -1.33
C GLY A 14 -6.96 -7.08 -1.30
N LYS A 15 -7.60 -6.29 -0.43
CA LYS A 15 -7.42 -4.82 -0.36
C LYS A 15 -5.96 -4.40 -0.18
N THR A 16 -5.34 -4.89 0.91
CA THR A 16 -3.95 -4.60 1.25
C THR A 16 -3.01 -5.11 0.16
N THR A 17 -3.23 -6.33 -0.33
CA THR A 17 -2.44 -6.92 -1.42
C THR A 17 -2.45 -6.04 -2.66
N LEU A 18 -3.61 -5.58 -3.11
CA LEU A 18 -3.71 -4.73 -4.28
C LEU A 18 -3.06 -3.36 -4.04
N ALA A 19 -3.22 -2.79 -2.84
CA ALA A 19 -2.63 -1.50 -2.49
C ALA A 19 -1.10 -1.54 -2.54
N VAL A 20 -0.48 -2.52 -1.87
CA VAL A 20 0.99 -2.64 -1.81
C VAL A 20 1.59 -2.93 -3.18
N HIS A 21 0.97 -3.80 -3.99
CA HIS A 21 1.47 -4.11 -5.32
C HIS A 21 1.31 -2.95 -6.32
N LEU A 22 0.21 -2.20 -6.25
CA LEU A 22 0.02 -1.03 -7.10
C LEU A 22 1.05 0.06 -6.76
N ALA A 23 1.29 0.32 -5.47
CA ALA A 23 2.28 1.29 -5.02
C ALA A 23 3.71 0.84 -5.36
N ALA A 24 4.05 -0.42 -5.13
CA ALA A 24 5.34 -0.98 -5.50
C ALA A 24 5.60 -0.90 -7.01
N ARG A 25 4.56 -1.18 -7.84
CA ARG A 25 4.69 -1.05 -9.29
C ARG A 25 4.88 0.41 -9.72
N ALA A 26 4.14 1.34 -9.12
CA ALA A 26 4.34 2.76 -9.38
C ALA A 26 5.76 3.22 -9.02
N ALA A 27 6.28 2.79 -7.87
CA ALA A 27 7.65 3.05 -7.45
C ALA A 27 8.67 2.47 -8.43
N HIS A 28 8.47 1.23 -8.89
CA HIS A 28 9.30 0.58 -9.90
C HIS A 28 9.32 1.35 -11.23
N ASP A 29 8.19 1.95 -11.63
CA ASP A 29 8.11 2.80 -12.82
C ASP A 29 8.67 4.23 -12.60
N GLY A 30 9.44 4.45 -11.52
CA GLY A 30 10.07 5.73 -11.19
C GLY A 30 9.12 6.79 -10.64
N ARG A 31 7.89 6.41 -10.25
CA ARG A 31 6.90 7.35 -9.70
C ARG A 31 6.99 7.39 -8.18
N GLN A 32 6.67 8.54 -7.61
CA GLN A 32 6.46 8.66 -6.18
C GLN A 32 5.11 8.05 -5.82
N ALA A 33 5.10 7.12 -4.86
CA ALA A 33 3.90 6.45 -4.39
C ALA A 33 3.88 6.42 -2.86
N VAL A 34 2.70 6.64 -2.29
CA VAL A 34 2.46 6.59 -0.85
C VAL A 34 1.23 5.72 -0.62
N ILE A 35 1.31 4.84 0.38
CA ILE A 35 0.19 4.06 0.89
C ILE A 35 -0.25 4.71 2.20
N VAL A 36 -1.55 4.92 2.37
CA VAL A 36 -2.16 5.32 3.65
C VAL A 36 -2.91 4.12 4.20
N ASP A 37 -2.43 3.54 5.29
CA ASP A 37 -3.02 2.37 5.93
C ASP A 37 -4.08 2.81 6.95
N LEU A 38 -5.35 2.59 6.61
CA LEU A 38 -6.49 2.92 7.46
C LEU A 38 -7.07 1.68 8.15
N ASP A 39 -6.46 0.51 7.98
CA ASP A 39 -6.90 -0.73 8.61
C ASP A 39 -6.28 -0.85 10.02
N PRO A 40 -7.08 -1.04 11.10
CA PRO A 40 -6.55 -1.24 12.44
C PRO A 40 -5.56 -2.40 12.58
N GLN A 41 -5.55 -3.37 11.66
CA GLN A 41 -4.58 -4.46 11.63
C GLN A 41 -3.20 -4.05 11.11
N ALA A 42 -3.07 -2.87 10.49
CA ALA A 42 -1.82 -2.28 10.03
C ALA A 42 -0.97 -3.22 9.13
N THR A 43 -1.62 -4.05 8.32
CA THR A 43 -0.94 -5.06 7.49
C THR A 43 -0.09 -4.42 6.39
N ALA A 44 -0.49 -3.27 5.82
CA ALA A 44 0.35 -2.59 4.84
C ALA A 44 1.57 -1.96 5.52
N SER A 45 1.38 -1.39 6.71
CA SER A 45 2.47 -0.80 7.52
C SER A 45 3.51 -1.86 7.87
N SER A 46 3.07 -3.01 8.39
CA SER A 46 3.95 -4.15 8.70
C SER A 46 4.73 -4.64 7.48
N TRP A 47 4.08 -4.67 6.30
CA TRP A 47 4.75 -5.00 5.04
C TRP A 47 5.82 -3.96 4.66
N GLY A 48 5.55 -2.67 4.87
CA GLY A 48 6.49 -1.57 4.63
C GLY A 48 7.76 -1.73 5.47
N ASP A 49 7.60 -2.01 6.76
CA ASP A 49 8.69 -2.23 7.71
C ASP A 49 9.57 -3.43 7.31
N TRP A 50 8.95 -4.55 6.93
CA TRP A 50 9.70 -5.75 6.52
C TRP A 50 10.47 -5.59 5.21
N ARG A 51 9.98 -4.74 4.30
CA ARG A 51 10.61 -4.53 3.00
C ARG A 51 11.89 -3.70 3.09
N GLY A 52 12.01 -2.81 4.08
CA GLY A 52 13.23 -2.05 4.36
C GLY A 52 13.65 -1.03 3.29
N GLY A 53 12.70 -0.23 2.76
CA GLY A 53 13.03 0.84 1.80
C GLY A 53 12.03 1.99 1.78
N ASP A 54 12.46 3.13 1.23
CA ASP A 54 11.76 4.42 1.42
C ASP A 54 10.60 4.66 0.44
N ASN A 55 10.55 3.97 -0.71
CA ASN A 55 9.51 4.14 -1.73
C ASN A 55 8.93 2.77 -2.19
N PRO A 56 7.61 2.52 -2.12
CA PRO A 56 6.58 3.42 -1.60
C PRO A 56 6.66 3.58 -0.08
N LEU A 57 6.45 4.82 0.37
CA LEU A 57 6.25 5.12 1.79
C LEU A 57 4.89 4.57 2.23
N VAL A 58 4.84 3.98 3.42
CA VAL A 58 3.60 3.55 4.06
C VAL A 58 3.41 4.40 5.32
N VAL A 59 2.24 5.04 5.43
CA VAL A 59 1.85 5.89 6.56
C VAL A 59 0.54 5.44 7.17
#